data_AF-A0A3E4X0A5-F1
#
_entry.id   AF-A0A3E4X0A5-F1
#
_cell.length_a   1.000
_cell.length_b   1.000
_cell.length_c   1.000
_cell.angle_alpha   90.00
_cell.angle_beta   90.00
_cell.angle_gamma   90.00
#
_symmetry.space_group_name_H-M   'P 1'
#
loop_
_entity.id
_entity.type
_entity.pdbx_description
1 polymer ?
#
loop_
_entity_poly.entity_id
_entity_poly.type
_entity_poly.pdbx_seq_one_letter_code
_entity_poly.pdbx_strand_id
1 'polypeptide(L)'
;MKSIMFKTKIFHEGKMYLLVSDVTKMMEISEKAFCKKYSDKIVEIPGCRKCIAETDFNLLISDDKELFKKMGMLEVTKVETLRSEIASIISFQPLKFMMAKEYLNMMKIKTGCKSEQQYVEKYEIAKEFDEALQRFMNSHHDNSYYKSMINYLKNKERFDLDKIRELGLDIQYLSSITSDGSMTLEVFVVGKGIFYSVLEDDEGEQWNEIHIDEMGNIKLPYFSYYSDRVEERIINLSHTEVDRDFSKYNTVENIQWCIQNLNMKGIEDYEFDVLGYHSDAIDLRIHTDLLIKMIVPDAIDTIFTDQIIDLEKLVWITDVSDMRVFA
;
A
#
# COMPACT_ATOMS: atom_id res chain seq x y z
N MET A 1 14.39 -23.32 -18.94
CA MET A 1 15.14 -23.30 -17.66
C MET A 1 14.34 -24.10 -16.63
N LYS A 2 14.95 -25.01 -15.86
CA LYS A 2 14.23 -25.65 -14.74
C LYS A 2 14.00 -24.59 -13.67
N SER A 3 12.76 -24.24 -13.36
CA SER A 3 12.48 -23.32 -12.25
C SER A 3 12.92 -23.99 -10.95
N ILE A 4 13.73 -23.27 -10.17
CA ILE A 4 14.09 -23.70 -8.83
C ILE A 4 13.03 -23.10 -7.92
N MET A 5 12.16 -23.94 -7.34
CA MET A 5 11.14 -23.50 -6.39
C MET A 5 11.60 -23.81 -4.96
N PHE A 6 11.38 -22.87 -4.03
CA PHE A 6 11.51 -23.14 -2.60
C PHE A 6 10.43 -24.14 -2.19
N LYS A 7 10.82 -25.40 -2.00
CA LYS A 7 9.88 -26.47 -1.65
C LYS A 7 9.46 -26.46 -0.18
N THR A 8 10.22 -25.77 0.67
CA THR A 8 10.00 -25.72 2.11
C THR A 8 10.08 -24.27 2.55
N LYS A 9 8.94 -23.72 2.98
CA LYS A 9 8.90 -22.45 3.72
C LYS A 9 8.53 -22.76 5.18
N ILE A 10 9.18 -22.10 6.12
CA ILE A 10 9.03 -22.35 7.57
C ILE A 10 8.34 -21.13 8.19
N PHE A 11 7.20 -21.34 8.85
CA PHE A 11 6.53 -20.28 9.60
C PHE A 11 6.94 -20.34 11.08
N HIS A 12 7.45 -19.23 11.61
CA HIS A 12 7.91 -19.14 12.99
C HIS A 12 7.74 -17.71 13.52
N GLU A 13 7.16 -17.55 14.72
CA GLU A 13 6.94 -16.25 15.38
C GLU A 13 6.32 -15.18 14.46
N GLY A 14 5.34 -15.60 13.65
CA GLY A 14 4.65 -14.70 12.73
C GLY A 14 5.44 -14.35 11.45
N LYS A 15 6.65 -14.89 11.23
CA LYS A 15 7.47 -14.62 10.04
C LYS A 15 7.67 -15.88 9.20
N MET A 16 7.85 -15.68 7.89
CA MET A 16 8.26 -16.73 6.95
C MET A 16 9.78 -16.79 6.83
N TYR A 17 10.30 -18.02 6.82
CA TYR A 17 11.71 -18.32 6.74
C TYR A 17 11.99 -19.31 5.61
N LEU A 18 13.12 -19.10 4.95
CA LEU A 18 13.68 -19.99 3.95
C LEU A 18 14.88 -20.72 4.54
N LEU A 19 15.02 -21.99 4.19
CA LEU A 19 16.21 -22.76 4.54
C LEU A 19 17.43 -22.18 3.83
N VAL A 20 18.48 -21.87 4.60
CA VAL A 20 19.74 -21.36 4.04
C VAL A 20 20.29 -22.33 3.00
N SER A 21 20.17 -23.64 3.22
CA SER A 21 20.64 -24.65 2.27
C SER A 21 19.94 -24.61 0.91
N ASP A 22 18.70 -24.10 0.84
CA ASP A 22 17.96 -23.98 -0.41
C ASP A 22 18.29 -22.66 -1.11
N VAL A 23 18.37 -21.58 -0.34
CA VAL A 23 18.86 -20.26 -0.79
C VAL A 23 20.26 -20.37 -1.40
N THR A 24 21.18 -21.08 -0.76
CA THR A 24 22.57 -21.19 -1.21
C THR A 24 22.72 -21.95 -2.52
N LYS A 25 21.88 -22.96 -2.76
CA LYS A 25 21.85 -23.69 -4.04
C LYS A 25 21.39 -22.76 -5.17
N MET A 26 20.46 -21.87 -4.85
CA MET A 26 19.87 -20.93 -5.79
C MET A 26 20.84 -19.82 -6.18
N MET A 27 21.60 -19.32 -5.21
CA MET A 27 22.64 -18.31 -5.40
C MET A 27 23.98 -18.90 -5.88
N GLU A 28 24.06 -20.23 -6.05
CA GLU A 28 25.29 -20.94 -6.44
C GLU A 28 26.50 -20.62 -5.53
N ILE A 29 26.24 -20.37 -4.25
CA ILE A 29 27.25 -20.06 -3.22
C ILE A 29 27.28 -21.18 -2.19
N SER A 30 28.45 -21.47 -1.61
CA SER A 30 28.51 -22.43 -0.50
C SER A 30 27.80 -21.90 0.74
N GLU A 31 27.12 -22.78 1.48
CA GLU A 31 26.44 -22.44 2.74
C GLU A 31 27.37 -21.77 3.75
N LYS A 32 28.64 -22.23 3.83
CA LYS A 32 29.66 -21.63 4.69
C LYS A 32 29.99 -20.18 4.30
N ALA A 33 30.10 -19.89 3.01
CA ALA A 33 30.37 -18.55 2.52
C ALA A 33 29.16 -17.63 2.70
N PHE A 34 27.95 -18.14 2.47
CA PHE A 34 26.71 -17.40 2.69
C PHE A 34 26.52 -17.03 4.17
N CYS A 35 26.67 -18.00 5.09
CA CYS A 35 26.57 -17.75 6.52
C CYS A 35 27.64 -16.78 7.03
N LYS A 36 28.82 -16.74 6.40
CA LYS A 36 29.88 -15.78 6.76
C LYS A 36 29.54 -14.37 6.26
N LYS A 37 28.93 -14.25 5.08
CA LYS A 37 28.63 -12.96 4.44
C LYS A 37 27.39 -12.30 5.03
N TYR A 38 26.40 -13.08 5.46
CA TYR A 38 25.08 -12.60 5.90
C TYR A 38 24.74 -13.08 7.31
N SER A 39 25.75 -13.18 8.20
CA SER A 39 25.60 -13.77 9.54
C SER A 39 24.54 -13.08 10.40
N ASP A 40 24.37 -11.77 10.19
CA ASP A 40 23.37 -10.92 10.85
C ASP A 40 21.93 -11.23 10.44
N LYS A 41 21.72 -11.90 9.31
CA LYS A 41 20.42 -12.27 8.75
C LYS A 41 20.04 -13.73 8.97
N ILE A 42 20.93 -14.53 9.56
CA ILE A 42 20.71 -15.97 9.81
C ILE A 42 20.08 -16.19 11.18
N VAL A 43 18.99 -16.95 11.20
CA VAL A 43 18.30 -17.38 12.42
C VAL A 43 18.35 -18.91 12.52
N GLU A 44 18.66 -19.43 13.72
CA GLU A 44 18.52 -20.85 14.02
C GLU A 44 17.19 -21.10 14.73
N ILE A 45 16.22 -21.65 13.99
CA ILE A 45 14.89 -21.98 14.52
C ILE A 45 14.95 -23.37 15.16
N PRO A 46 14.53 -23.55 16.43
CA PRO A 46 14.53 -24.86 17.10
C PRO A 46 13.77 -25.93 16.31
N GLY A 47 14.38 -27.11 16.13
CA GLY A 47 13.80 -28.19 15.33
C GLY A 47 13.92 -28.00 13.81
N CYS A 48 14.40 -26.83 13.35
CA CYS A 48 14.74 -26.54 11.98
C CYS A 48 16.27 -26.37 11.83
N ARG A 49 16.75 -26.17 10.59
CA ARG A 49 18.15 -25.80 10.31
C ARG A 49 18.31 -24.27 10.29
N LYS A 50 19.49 -23.80 9.91
CA LYS A 50 19.75 -22.38 9.63
C LYS A 50 18.77 -21.84 8.60
N CYS A 51 18.14 -20.74 8.96
CA CYS A 51 17.11 -20.08 8.21
C CYS A 51 17.49 -18.62 7.95
N ILE A 52 16.92 -18.04 6.91
CA ILE A 52 16.92 -16.59 6.65
C ILE A 52 15.46 -16.18 6.51
N ALA A 53 15.08 -15.01 7.04
CA ALA A 53 13.73 -14.50 6.81
C ALA A 53 13.51 -14.31 5.29
N GLU A 54 12.34 -14.64 4.78
CA GLU A 54 12.02 -14.49 3.35
C GLU A 54 12.22 -13.04 2.90
N THR A 55 11.88 -12.07 3.75
CA THR A 55 12.12 -10.64 3.54
C THR A 55 13.60 -10.27 3.42
N ASP A 56 14.45 -10.79 4.31
CA ASP A 56 15.89 -10.57 4.26
C ASP A 56 16.50 -11.16 2.99
N PHE A 57 16.05 -12.36 2.60
CA PHE A 57 16.50 -12.97 1.37
C PHE A 57 16.04 -12.19 0.13
N ASN A 58 14.81 -11.67 0.14
CA ASN A 58 14.27 -10.85 -0.94
C ASN A 58 15.12 -9.57 -1.15
N LEU A 59 15.54 -8.91 -0.06
CA LEU A 59 16.47 -7.78 -0.12
C LEU A 59 17.84 -8.16 -0.71
N LEU A 60 18.35 -9.36 -0.40
CA LEU A 60 19.61 -9.82 -0.97
C LEU A 60 19.55 -10.02 -2.49
N ILE A 61 18.37 -10.35 -3.02
CA ILE A 61 18.17 -10.55 -4.46
C ILE A 61 17.86 -9.23 -5.17
N SER A 62 17.11 -8.31 -4.55
CA SER A 62 16.84 -6.99 -5.16
C SER A 62 18.13 -6.25 -5.51
N ASP A 63 19.17 -6.43 -4.69
CA ASP A 63 20.49 -5.83 -4.89
C ASP A 63 21.34 -6.52 -5.98
N ASP A 64 20.97 -7.74 -6.42
CA ASP A 64 21.72 -8.56 -7.39
C ASP A 64 20.91 -8.76 -8.69
N LYS A 65 21.04 -7.79 -9.60
CA LYS A 65 20.31 -7.74 -10.88
C LYS A 65 20.55 -8.95 -11.79
N GLU A 66 21.72 -9.58 -11.74
CA GLU A 66 22.08 -10.77 -12.53
C GLU A 66 21.39 -12.02 -11.96
N LEU A 67 21.45 -12.17 -10.63
CA LEU A 67 20.77 -13.26 -9.92
C LEU A 67 19.26 -13.16 -10.10
N PHE A 68 18.66 -11.98 -9.95
CA PHE A 68 17.23 -11.75 -10.14
C PHE A 68 16.74 -12.17 -11.54
N LYS A 69 17.47 -11.77 -12.61
CA LYS A 69 17.17 -12.17 -13.99
C LYS A 69 17.32 -13.68 -14.21
N LYS A 70 18.34 -14.30 -13.63
CA LYS A 70 18.62 -15.74 -13.77
C LYS A 70 17.55 -16.61 -13.13
N MET A 71 16.89 -16.11 -12.10
CA MET A 71 15.87 -16.86 -11.35
C MET A 71 14.55 -16.98 -12.11
N GLY A 72 14.25 -16.05 -13.02
CA GLY A 72 13.18 -16.16 -14.02
C GLY A 72 11.75 -16.12 -13.48
N MET A 73 11.52 -16.52 -12.22
CA MET A 73 10.33 -16.27 -11.41
C MET A 73 10.71 -16.45 -9.93
N LEU A 74 10.50 -15.41 -9.13
CA LEU A 74 10.45 -15.52 -7.67
C LEU A 74 9.10 -15.03 -7.19
N GLU A 75 8.55 -15.76 -6.23
CA GLU A 75 7.66 -15.17 -5.24
C GLU A 75 8.54 -14.34 -4.31
N VAL A 76 8.81 -13.10 -4.69
CA VAL A 76 9.37 -12.11 -3.77
C VAL A 76 8.17 -11.58 -2.97
N THR A 77 7.91 -12.10 -1.77
CA THR A 77 6.77 -11.61 -1.00
C THR A 77 6.95 -10.15 -0.58
N LYS A 78 6.10 -9.27 -1.13
CA LYS A 78 5.23 -8.31 -0.43
C LYS A 78 3.96 -8.09 -1.27
N VAL A 79 3.00 -8.98 -1.07
CA VAL A 79 1.61 -8.97 -1.57
C VAL A 79 1.35 -9.00 -3.07
N GLU A 80 2.30 -8.67 -3.93
CA GLU A 80 2.29 -9.16 -5.31
C GLU A 80 3.67 -9.66 -5.73
N THR A 81 3.65 -10.53 -6.72
CA THR A 81 4.82 -11.14 -7.33
C THR A 81 4.82 -10.69 -8.79
N LEU A 82 5.95 -10.62 -9.48
CA LEU A 82 5.97 -10.36 -10.94
C LEU A 82 4.97 -11.24 -11.72
N ARG A 83 4.61 -12.41 -11.15
CA ARG A 83 3.58 -13.30 -11.66
C ARG A 83 2.16 -12.73 -11.60
N SER A 84 1.75 -12.06 -10.52
CA SER A 84 0.39 -11.53 -10.37
C SER A 84 0.17 -10.31 -11.27
N GLU A 85 1.14 -9.41 -11.36
CA GLU A 85 1.11 -8.27 -12.29
C GLU A 85 0.98 -8.74 -13.74
N ILE A 86 1.74 -9.77 -14.12
CA ILE A 86 1.68 -10.36 -15.46
C ILE A 86 0.37 -11.13 -15.67
N ALA A 87 -0.17 -11.78 -14.65
CA ALA A 87 -1.48 -12.43 -14.73
C ALA A 87 -2.60 -11.40 -14.95
N SER A 88 -2.52 -10.22 -14.33
CA SER A 88 -3.43 -9.10 -14.56
C SER A 88 -3.33 -8.59 -16.01
N ILE A 89 -2.12 -8.32 -16.50
CA ILE A 89 -1.89 -7.88 -17.89
C ILE A 89 -2.43 -8.90 -18.90
N ILE A 90 -2.32 -10.20 -18.59
CA ILE A 90 -2.87 -11.29 -19.42
C ILE A 90 -4.41 -11.31 -19.35
N SER A 91 -5.00 -11.05 -18.19
CA SER A 91 -6.46 -11.10 -17.98
C SER A 91 -7.21 -10.03 -18.79
N PHE A 92 -6.56 -8.89 -19.05
CA PHE A 92 -7.10 -7.82 -19.90
C PHE A 92 -6.93 -8.04 -21.42
N GLN A 93 -6.16 -9.05 -21.85
CA GLN A 93 -5.93 -9.30 -23.28
C GLN A 93 -7.23 -9.51 -24.08
N PRO A 94 -8.22 -10.29 -23.62
CA PRO A 94 -9.47 -10.47 -24.35
C PRO A 94 -10.19 -9.15 -24.67
N LEU A 95 -10.16 -8.19 -23.74
CA LEU A 95 -10.74 -6.86 -23.93
C LEU A 95 -9.95 -6.08 -25.00
N LYS A 96 -8.62 -6.15 -24.96
CA LYS A 96 -7.73 -5.54 -25.96
C LYS A 96 -7.95 -6.13 -27.36
N PHE A 97 -8.14 -7.44 -27.48
CA PHE A 97 -8.51 -8.09 -28.74
C PHE A 97 -9.85 -7.61 -29.29
N MET A 98 -10.79 -7.25 -28.41
CA MET A 98 -12.09 -6.72 -28.79
C MET A 98 -12.01 -5.27 -29.26
N MET A 99 -11.23 -4.43 -28.57
CA MET A 99 -11.17 -2.98 -28.82
C MET A 99 -10.08 -2.55 -29.83
N ALA A 100 -8.98 -3.30 -29.94
CA ALA A 100 -7.80 -2.92 -30.71
C ALA A 100 -7.47 -3.91 -31.85
N LYS A 101 -8.47 -4.61 -32.37
CA LYS A 101 -8.30 -5.67 -33.38
C LYS A 101 -7.55 -5.22 -34.65
N GLU A 102 -7.88 -4.03 -35.17
CA GLU A 102 -7.24 -3.48 -36.37
C GLU A 102 -5.75 -3.20 -36.15
N TYR A 103 -5.41 -2.67 -34.96
CA TYR A 103 -4.03 -2.43 -34.54
C TYR A 103 -3.25 -3.74 -34.45
N LEU A 104 -3.79 -4.75 -33.77
CA LEU A 104 -3.14 -6.06 -33.61
C LEU A 104 -2.90 -6.74 -34.97
N ASN A 105 -3.85 -6.63 -35.89
CA ASN A 105 -3.71 -7.18 -37.24
C ASN A 105 -2.59 -6.48 -38.03
N MET A 106 -2.49 -5.16 -37.94
CA MET A 106 -1.39 -4.40 -38.54
C MET A 106 -0.04 -4.80 -37.94
N MET A 107 0.05 -4.91 -36.62
CA MET A 107 1.30 -5.26 -35.93
C MET A 107 1.75 -6.69 -36.23
N LYS A 108 0.81 -7.64 -36.31
CA LYS A 108 1.06 -8.98 -36.83
C LYS A 108 1.75 -8.94 -38.20
N ILE A 109 1.21 -8.15 -39.15
CA ILE A 109 1.76 -8.03 -40.51
C ILE A 109 3.18 -7.41 -40.46
N LYS A 110 3.36 -6.31 -39.72
CA LYS A 110 4.66 -5.62 -39.60
C LYS A 110 5.75 -6.50 -38.99
N THR A 111 5.39 -7.35 -38.04
CA THR A 111 6.34 -8.22 -37.33
C THR A 111 6.51 -9.60 -37.96
N GLY A 112 5.74 -9.92 -39.01
CA GLY A 112 5.76 -11.23 -39.66
C GLY A 112 5.18 -12.36 -38.80
N CYS A 113 4.35 -12.04 -37.81
CA CYS A 113 3.70 -13.05 -36.97
C CYS A 113 2.58 -13.77 -37.75
N LYS A 114 2.37 -15.05 -37.44
CA LYS A 114 1.34 -15.89 -38.05
C LYS A 114 -0.07 -15.56 -37.55
N SER A 115 -0.19 -15.00 -36.36
CA SER A 115 -1.45 -14.58 -35.75
C SER A 115 -1.24 -13.34 -34.87
N GLU A 116 -2.35 -12.65 -34.58
CA GLU A 116 -2.38 -11.54 -33.62
C GLU A 116 -1.94 -12.03 -32.22
N GLN A 117 -2.38 -13.22 -31.83
CA GLN A 117 -1.96 -13.88 -30.60
C GLN A 117 -0.45 -14.12 -30.53
N GLN A 118 0.16 -14.60 -31.61
CA GLN A 118 1.62 -14.79 -31.64
C GLN A 118 2.37 -13.46 -31.49
N TYR A 119 1.83 -12.37 -32.04
CA TYR A 119 2.40 -11.04 -31.84
C TYR A 119 2.31 -10.61 -30.37
N VAL A 120 1.12 -10.74 -29.77
CA VAL A 120 0.89 -10.38 -28.36
C VAL A 120 1.82 -11.16 -27.42
N GLU A 121 1.87 -12.48 -27.55
CA GLU A 121 2.70 -13.34 -26.68
C GLU A 121 4.19 -13.06 -26.82
N LYS A 122 4.66 -12.83 -28.04
CA LYS A 122 6.10 -12.71 -28.32
C LYS A 122 6.66 -11.31 -28.10
N TYR A 123 5.84 -10.27 -28.29
CA TYR A 123 6.30 -8.90 -28.30
C TYR A 123 5.63 -8.03 -27.24
N GLU A 124 4.30 -8.04 -27.13
CA GLU A 124 3.63 -7.20 -26.13
C GLU A 124 3.82 -7.73 -24.72
N ILE A 125 3.42 -8.98 -24.44
CA ILE A 125 3.56 -9.56 -23.10
C ILE A 125 5.04 -9.58 -22.67
N ALA A 126 5.96 -9.88 -23.58
CA ALA A 126 7.39 -9.84 -23.29
C ALA A 126 7.89 -8.43 -22.93
N LYS A 127 7.40 -7.41 -23.65
CA LYS A 127 7.73 -6.00 -23.36
C LYS A 127 7.12 -5.55 -22.03
N GLU A 128 5.84 -5.83 -21.81
CA GLU A 128 5.13 -5.54 -20.56
C GLU A 128 5.80 -6.25 -19.37
N PHE A 129 6.28 -7.49 -19.57
CA PHE A 129 7.09 -8.21 -18.61
C PHE A 129 8.40 -7.50 -18.31
N ASP A 130 9.15 -7.09 -19.34
CA ASP A 130 10.41 -6.37 -19.15
C ASP A 130 10.19 -5.01 -18.47
N GLU A 131 9.09 -4.31 -18.77
CA GLU A 131 8.72 -3.04 -18.16
C GLU A 131 8.30 -3.21 -16.69
N ALA A 132 7.44 -4.19 -16.37
CA ALA A 132 7.09 -4.58 -15.00
C ALA A 132 8.35 -4.97 -14.19
N LEU A 133 9.22 -5.79 -14.78
CA LEU A 133 10.50 -6.17 -14.19
C LEU A 133 11.39 -4.95 -13.92
N GLN A 134 11.53 -4.02 -14.88
CA GLN A 134 12.32 -2.81 -14.69
C GLN A 134 11.74 -1.89 -13.62
N ARG A 135 10.42 -1.75 -13.53
CA ARG A 135 9.77 -1.01 -12.44
C ARG A 135 10.13 -1.62 -11.10
N PHE A 136 9.92 -2.92 -10.95
CA PHE A 136 10.24 -3.67 -9.73
C PHE A 136 11.72 -3.60 -9.33
N MET A 137 12.64 -3.60 -10.30
CA MET A 137 14.09 -3.51 -10.04
C MET A 137 14.58 -2.11 -9.66
N ASN A 138 13.81 -1.07 -10.02
CA ASN A 138 14.21 0.31 -9.81
C ASN A 138 13.36 1.02 -8.74
N SER A 139 12.27 0.39 -8.28
CA SER A 139 11.42 0.84 -7.18
C SER A 139 12.16 0.71 -5.83
N HIS A 140 12.95 1.71 -5.47
CA HIS A 140 13.45 1.90 -4.11
C HIS A 140 12.56 2.90 -3.39
N HIS A 141 11.41 2.43 -2.90
CA HIS A 141 10.53 3.28 -2.12
C HIS A 141 11.03 3.31 -0.67
N ASP A 142 11.67 4.43 -0.31
CA ASP A 142 12.04 4.70 1.09
C ASP A 142 10.79 4.86 1.98
N ASN A 143 9.59 4.97 1.37
CA ASN A 143 8.32 5.21 2.06
C ASN A 143 8.44 6.41 3.02
N SER A 144 9.12 7.46 2.55
CA SER A 144 9.43 8.65 3.33
C SER A 144 8.16 9.30 3.87
N TYR A 145 7.11 9.43 3.05
CA TYR A 145 5.81 9.96 3.48
C TYR A 145 5.19 9.11 4.60
N TYR A 146 5.13 7.79 4.42
CA TYR A 146 4.64 6.86 5.45
C TYR A 146 5.39 6.99 6.78
N LYS A 147 6.73 7.04 6.70
CA LYS A 147 7.62 7.19 7.86
C LYS A 147 7.44 8.56 8.52
N SER A 148 7.26 9.61 7.71
CA SER A 148 7.07 10.98 8.19
C SER A 148 5.79 11.08 9.00
N MET A 149 4.67 10.59 8.47
CA MET A 149 3.39 10.58 9.19
C MET A 149 3.48 9.78 10.50
N ILE A 150 4.14 8.61 10.49
CA ILE A 150 4.39 7.84 11.73
C ILE A 150 5.21 8.65 12.75
N ASN A 151 6.23 9.38 12.30
CA ASN A 151 7.07 10.20 13.17
C ASN A 151 6.29 11.41 13.70
N TYR A 152 5.44 12.03 12.87
CA TYR A 152 4.53 13.09 13.28
C TYR A 152 3.60 12.63 14.41
N LEU A 153 2.95 11.47 14.25
CA LEU A 153 2.07 10.88 15.28
C LEU A 153 2.82 10.50 16.58
N LYS A 154 4.12 10.23 16.50
CA LYS A 154 4.97 9.95 17.67
C LYS A 154 5.48 11.23 18.33
N ASN A 155 5.44 12.36 17.64
CA ASN A 155 5.94 13.62 18.15
C ASN A 155 4.86 14.33 18.98
N LYS A 156 4.92 14.16 20.30
CA LYS A 156 3.95 14.74 21.25
C LYS A 156 3.89 16.27 21.22
N GLU A 157 4.94 16.97 20.77
CA GLU A 157 4.91 18.43 20.64
C GLU A 157 4.06 18.90 19.45
N ARG A 158 3.89 18.04 18.44
CA ARG A 158 3.13 18.32 17.21
C ARG A 158 1.74 17.68 17.23
N PHE A 159 1.66 16.45 17.75
CA PHE A 159 0.42 15.68 17.84
C PHE A 159 0.33 14.95 19.18
N ASP A 160 -0.41 15.52 20.13
CA ASP A 160 -0.59 14.93 21.46
C ASP A 160 -1.83 14.02 21.48
N LEU A 161 -1.61 12.73 21.21
CA LEU A 161 -2.68 11.73 21.21
C LEU A 161 -3.37 11.59 22.57
N ASP A 162 -2.65 11.78 23.68
CA ASP A 162 -3.25 11.69 25.01
C ASP A 162 -4.26 12.84 25.18
N LYS A 163 -3.86 14.06 24.79
CA LYS A 163 -4.74 15.23 24.80
C LYS A 163 -5.96 15.02 23.92
N ILE A 164 -5.80 14.49 22.70
CA ILE A 164 -6.93 14.19 21.80
C ILE A 164 -7.91 13.21 22.45
N ARG A 165 -7.41 12.18 23.12
CA ARG A 165 -8.23 11.19 23.84
C ARG A 165 -8.93 11.74 25.07
N GLU A 166 -8.32 12.68 25.79
CA GLU A 166 -8.96 13.40 26.89
C GLU A 166 -10.19 14.20 26.41
N LEU A 167 -10.22 14.61 25.14
CA LEU A 167 -11.37 15.28 24.52
C LEU A 167 -12.47 14.31 24.07
N GLY A 168 -12.33 13.01 24.34
CA GLY A 168 -13.29 11.98 23.94
C GLY A 168 -13.20 11.60 22.46
N LEU A 169 -12.07 11.89 21.82
CA LEU A 169 -11.76 11.51 20.44
C LEU A 169 -10.79 10.31 20.43
N ASP A 170 -10.62 9.67 19.28
CA ASP A 170 -9.56 8.68 19.06
C ASP A 170 -8.98 8.84 17.66
N ILE A 171 -8.05 7.97 17.29
CA ILE A 171 -7.44 7.96 15.96
C ILE A 171 -7.71 6.64 15.23
N GLN A 172 -7.92 6.76 13.93
CA GLN A 172 -8.06 5.65 12.99
C GLN A 172 -7.09 5.83 11.84
N TYR A 173 -6.79 4.73 11.15
CA TYR A 173 -5.79 4.70 10.10
C TYR A 173 -6.36 4.09 8.83
N LEU A 174 -5.79 4.47 7.70
CA LEU A 174 -5.87 3.71 6.47
C LEU A 174 -4.48 3.68 5.86
N SER A 175 -3.79 2.55 6.04
CA SER A 175 -2.57 2.28 5.29
C SER A 175 -2.95 1.78 3.90
N SER A 176 -2.40 2.42 2.87
CA SER A 176 -2.39 1.86 1.52
C SER A 176 -1.01 1.32 1.19
N ILE A 177 -0.96 0.22 0.45
CA ILE A 177 0.28 -0.37 -0.05
C ILE A 177 0.05 -0.68 -1.53
N THR A 178 0.69 0.09 -2.40
CA THR A 178 0.66 -0.13 -3.85
C THR A 178 1.55 -1.31 -4.23
N SER A 179 1.38 -1.81 -5.45
CA SER A 179 2.14 -2.96 -5.98
C SER A 179 3.65 -2.74 -6.06
N ASP A 180 4.10 -1.50 -6.24
CA ASP A 180 5.52 -1.14 -6.21
C ASP A 180 6.11 -1.06 -4.77
N GLY A 181 5.27 -1.31 -3.76
CA GLY A 181 5.66 -1.26 -2.35
C GLY A 181 5.68 0.16 -1.77
N SER A 182 5.20 1.16 -2.51
CA SER A 182 4.91 2.47 -1.94
C SER A 182 3.82 2.34 -0.89
N MET A 183 3.99 3.06 0.21
CA MET A 183 3.04 3.06 1.30
C MET A 183 2.59 4.48 1.59
N THR A 184 1.28 4.65 1.79
CA THR A 184 0.71 5.87 2.36
C THR A 184 -0.03 5.52 3.65
N LEU A 185 -0.06 6.49 4.57
CA LEU A 185 -0.78 6.38 5.82
C LEU A 185 -1.72 7.57 5.90
N GLU A 186 -3.01 7.33 5.67
CA GLU A 186 -4.04 8.30 6.02
C GLU A 186 -4.39 8.11 7.49
N VAL A 187 -4.59 9.22 8.19
CA VAL A 187 -4.90 9.24 9.61
C VAL A 187 -6.15 10.07 9.81
N PHE A 188 -7.06 9.60 10.62
CA PHE A 188 -8.32 10.27 10.92
C PHE A 188 -8.45 10.45 12.43
N VAL A 189 -8.78 11.66 12.88
CA VAL A 189 -9.31 11.89 14.22
C VAL A 189 -10.80 11.64 14.18
N VAL A 190 -11.27 10.78 15.09
CA VAL A 190 -12.64 10.25 15.08
C VAL A 190 -13.33 10.46 16.41
N GLY A 191 -14.64 10.65 16.37
CA GLY A 191 -15.48 10.77 17.56
C GLY A 191 -16.95 10.90 17.19
N LYS A 192 -17.76 11.38 18.14
CA LYS A 192 -19.17 11.65 17.87
C LYS A 192 -19.33 12.81 16.89
N GLY A 193 -19.79 12.50 15.68
CA GLY A 193 -20.00 13.42 14.57
C GLY A 193 -18.71 13.95 13.94
N ILE A 194 -17.56 13.41 14.32
CA ILE A 194 -16.22 13.86 13.90
C ILE A 194 -15.53 12.72 13.14
N PHE A 195 -15.10 13.00 11.91
CA PHE A 195 -14.29 12.10 11.07
C PHE A 195 -13.39 12.96 10.20
N TYR A 196 -12.22 13.34 10.74
CA TYR A 196 -11.41 14.43 10.21
C TYR A 196 -10.03 13.93 9.81
N SER A 197 -9.66 14.09 8.53
CA SER A 197 -8.35 13.74 8.00
C SER A 197 -7.24 14.60 8.60
N VAL A 198 -6.16 13.96 9.04
CA VAL A 198 -4.97 14.63 9.57
C VAL A 198 -3.94 14.75 8.46
N LEU A 199 -3.45 15.97 8.24
CA LEU A 199 -2.35 16.25 7.34
C LEU A 199 -1.08 16.52 8.17
N GLU A 200 0.05 15.97 7.73
CA GLU A 200 1.35 16.32 8.27
C GLU A 200 1.86 17.56 7.54
N ASP A 201 1.58 18.74 8.10
CA ASP A 201 2.11 20.00 7.61
C ASP A 201 2.40 20.92 8.82
N ASP A 202 3.44 21.75 8.68
CA ASP A 202 3.75 22.82 9.62
C ASP A 202 2.78 24.02 9.42
N GLU A 203 2.08 24.07 8.28
CA GLU A 203 0.98 24.97 7.96
C GLU A 203 -0.35 24.20 7.90
N GLY A 204 -1.36 24.63 8.65
CA GLY A 204 -2.69 24.03 8.65
C GLY A 204 -3.22 23.82 10.07
N GLU A 205 -3.83 22.67 10.31
CA GLU A 205 -4.41 22.27 11.59
C GLU A 205 -3.37 22.09 12.71
N GLN A 206 -3.52 22.86 13.79
CA GLN A 206 -2.63 22.84 14.95
C GLN A 206 -3.14 21.85 16.00
N TRP A 207 -2.96 20.55 15.74
CA TRP A 207 -3.48 19.46 16.58
C TRP A 207 -2.94 19.46 18.02
N ASN A 208 -1.72 19.93 18.24
CA ASN A 208 -1.16 20.14 19.58
C ASN A 208 -1.91 21.24 20.39
N GLU A 209 -2.57 22.18 19.72
CA GLU A 209 -3.30 23.30 20.33
C GLU A 209 -4.81 23.04 20.47
N ILE A 210 -5.31 21.87 20.07
CA ILE A 210 -6.71 21.48 20.22
C ILE A 210 -7.18 21.61 21.67
N HIS A 211 -8.36 22.17 21.91
CA HIS A 211 -8.88 22.40 23.27
C HIS A 211 -10.40 22.44 23.30
N ILE A 212 -10.98 22.41 24.51
CA ILE A 212 -12.39 22.70 24.75
C ILE A 212 -12.54 24.17 25.16
N ASP A 213 -13.46 24.89 24.51
CA ASP A 213 -13.83 26.25 24.89
C ASP A 213 -14.76 26.29 26.12
N GLU A 214 -15.05 27.49 26.61
CA GLU A 214 -15.94 27.69 27.77
C GLU A 214 -17.37 27.14 27.57
N MET A 215 -17.78 26.93 26.32
CA MET A 215 -19.09 26.39 25.95
C MET A 215 -19.08 24.86 25.80
N GLY A 216 -17.94 24.20 26.00
CA GLY A 216 -17.81 22.75 25.85
C GLY A 216 -17.55 22.29 24.42
N ASN A 217 -17.27 23.21 23.48
CA ASN A 217 -16.98 22.85 22.09
C ASN A 217 -15.49 22.54 21.91
N ILE A 218 -15.19 21.53 21.10
CA ILE A 218 -13.85 21.19 20.69
C ILE A 218 -13.40 22.14 19.57
N LYS A 219 -12.33 22.87 19.81
CA LYS A 219 -11.73 23.86 18.90
C LYS A 219 -10.37 23.39 18.43
N LEU A 220 -10.15 23.46 17.11
CA LEU A 220 -8.89 23.17 16.46
C LEU A 220 -8.39 24.44 15.76
N PRO A 221 -7.33 25.08 16.26
CA PRO A 221 -6.72 26.21 15.58
C PRO A 221 -6.17 25.79 14.21
N TYR A 222 -6.26 26.68 13.23
CA TYR A 222 -5.76 26.49 11.87
C TYR A 222 -4.98 27.72 11.45
N PHE A 223 -3.80 27.51 10.86
CA PHE A 223 -2.90 28.57 10.48
C PHE A 223 -2.22 28.25 9.13
N SER A 224 -2.35 29.10 8.10
CA SER A 224 -1.73 28.88 6.78
C SER A 224 -1.04 30.14 6.23
N TYR A 225 0.11 29.96 5.56
CA TYR A 225 0.87 31.02 4.86
C TYR A 225 0.77 30.89 3.32
N TYR A 226 -0.28 30.25 2.78
CA TYR A 226 -0.43 30.16 1.33
C TYR A 226 -0.64 31.54 0.68
N SER A 227 0.31 31.93 -0.19
CA SER A 227 0.40 33.23 -0.88
C SER A 227 0.60 34.43 0.07
N ASP A 228 0.55 35.67 -0.42
CA ASP A 228 0.85 36.89 0.36
C ASP A 228 -0.15 37.18 1.52
N ARG A 229 -0.87 36.16 2.01
CA ARG A 229 -1.94 36.25 3.01
C ARG A 229 -1.74 35.20 4.10
N VAL A 230 -1.81 35.68 5.33
CA VAL A 230 -1.93 34.83 6.52
C VAL A 230 -3.41 34.51 6.73
N GLU A 231 -3.76 33.24 6.76
CA GLU A 231 -5.09 32.78 7.20
C GLU A 231 -4.96 32.15 8.59
N GLU A 232 -5.65 32.76 9.56
CA GLU A 232 -5.78 32.23 10.91
C GLU A 232 -7.28 32.07 11.19
N ARG A 233 -7.70 30.86 11.54
CA ARG A 233 -9.09 30.55 11.89
C ARG A 233 -9.16 29.46 12.96
N ILE A 234 -10.32 29.34 13.58
CA ILE A 234 -10.61 28.27 14.55
C ILE A 234 -11.68 27.37 13.95
N ILE A 235 -11.35 26.10 13.73
CA ILE A 235 -12.26 25.07 13.28
C ILE A 235 -13.04 24.56 14.50
N ASN A 236 -14.36 24.50 14.39
CA ASN A 236 -15.23 24.03 15.48
C ASN A 236 -15.64 22.58 15.25
N LEU A 237 -14.85 21.62 15.73
CA LEU A 237 -15.11 20.18 15.52
C LEU A 237 -16.45 19.73 16.14
N SER A 238 -16.97 20.45 17.14
CA SER A 238 -18.29 20.17 17.71
C SER A 238 -19.46 20.63 16.84
N HIS A 239 -19.21 21.41 15.78
CA HIS A 239 -20.23 21.87 14.84
C HIS A 239 -20.47 20.80 13.77
N THR A 240 -21.31 19.82 14.12
CA THR A 240 -21.63 18.70 13.25
C THR A 240 -23.14 18.48 13.20
N GLU A 241 -23.67 18.25 12.00
CA GLU A 241 -25.06 17.82 11.78
C GLU A 241 -25.20 16.29 11.85
N VAL A 242 -24.09 15.57 12.05
CA VAL A 242 -24.02 14.12 12.02
C VAL A 242 -23.99 13.56 13.45
N ASP A 243 -25.00 12.77 13.82
CA ASP A 243 -25.09 12.12 15.16
C ASP A 243 -24.33 10.77 15.25
N ARG A 244 -23.70 10.34 14.15
CA ARG A 244 -22.93 9.09 14.10
C ARG A 244 -21.66 9.21 14.95
N ASP A 245 -21.40 8.20 15.76
CA ASP A 245 -20.14 8.04 16.46
C ASP A 245 -19.16 7.21 15.63
N PHE A 246 -18.22 7.88 14.96
CA PHE A 246 -17.28 7.27 14.02
C PHE A 246 -16.26 6.38 14.74
N SER A 247 -15.99 6.61 16.02
CA SER A 247 -15.06 5.79 16.82
C SER A 247 -15.51 4.33 17.00
N LYS A 248 -16.80 4.04 16.76
CA LYS A 248 -17.40 2.71 16.95
C LYS A 248 -17.29 1.77 15.75
N TYR A 249 -16.70 2.23 14.66
CA TYR A 249 -16.61 1.51 13.38
C TYR A 249 -15.18 1.63 12.84
N ASN A 250 -14.76 0.75 11.94
CA ASN A 250 -13.45 0.89 11.32
C ASN A 250 -13.44 1.99 10.23
N THR A 251 -12.25 2.36 9.78
CA THR A 251 -12.05 3.45 8.80
C THR A 251 -12.82 3.21 7.50
N VAL A 252 -12.83 1.98 6.99
CA VAL A 252 -13.49 1.63 5.72
C VAL A 252 -15.02 1.74 5.86
N GLU A 253 -15.58 1.25 6.96
CA GLU A 253 -17.01 1.38 7.28
C GLU A 253 -17.44 2.85 7.39
N ASN A 254 -16.57 3.69 7.97
CA ASN A 254 -16.80 5.13 8.09
C ASN A 254 -16.77 5.83 6.72
N ILE A 255 -15.81 5.51 5.86
CA ILE A 255 -15.74 6.01 4.48
C ILE A 255 -17.00 5.59 3.70
N GLN A 256 -17.41 4.33 3.79
CA GLN A 256 -18.65 3.83 3.15
C GLN A 256 -19.88 4.61 3.63
N TRP A 257 -19.98 4.84 4.94
CA TRP A 257 -21.08 5.61 5.50
C TRP A 257 -21.09 7.06 4.96
N CYS A 258 -19.93 7.71 4.89
CA CYS A 258 -19.80 9.06 4.32
C CYS A 258 -20.26 9.10 2.86
N ILE A 259 -19.82 8.15 2.03
CA ILE A 259 -20.26 8.04 0.62
C ILE A 259 -21.78 7.93 0.50
N GLN A 260 -22.42 7.17 1.39
CA GLN A 260 -23.86 6.89 1.33
C GLN A 260 -24.73 8.01 1.90
N ASN A 261 -24.22 8.79 2.86
CA ASN A 261 -25.04 9.69 3.68
C ASN A 261 -24.66 11.17 3.53
N LEU A 262 -23.48 11.48 2.99
CA LEU A 262 -23.02 12.84 2.78
C LEU A 262 -23.07 13.21 1.30
N ASN A 263 -23.21 14.51 1.03
CA ASN A 263 -23.18 15.05 -0.32
C ASN A 263 -21.73 15.15 -0.82
N MET A 264 -21.12 13.98 -1.10
CA MET A 264 -19.76 13.88 -1.64
C MET A 264 -19.66 14.63 -2.95
N LYS A 265 -18.59 15.42 -3.13
CA LYS A 265 -18.32 16.17 -4.35
C LYS A 265 -17.08 15.63 -5.04
N GLY A 266 -17.07 15.72 -6.37
CA GLY A 266 -15.84 15.57 -7.13
C GLY A 266 -14.86 16.67 -6.74
N ILE A 267 -13.62 16.31 -6.44
CA ILE A 267 -12.54 17.25 -6.18
C ILE A 267 -11.71 17.31 -7.45
N GLU A 268 -11.64 18.48 -8.10
CA GLU A 268 -10.66 18.71 -9.17
C GLU A 268 -9.34 19.10 -8.51
N ASP A 269 -8.54 18.10 -8.15
CA ASP A 269 -7.12 18.31 -7.87
C ASP A 269 -6.28 17.58 -8.92
N TYR A 270 -5.13 18.16 -9.25
CA TYR A 270 -4.43 17.90 -10.51
C TYR A 270 -3.91 16.48 -10.68
N GLU A 271 -3.87 15.64 -9.65
CA GLU A 271 -3.22 14.34 -9.78
C GLU A 271 -3.90 13.10 -9.17
N PHE A 272 -4.69 13.11 -8.07
CA PHE A 272 -5.08 11.80 -7.44
C PHE A 272 -6.43 11.66 -6.68
N ASP A 273 -7.15 12.72 -6.34
CA ASP A 273 -8.41 12.64 -5.55
C ASP A 273 -9.66 12.69 -6.44
N VAL A 274 -10.65 11.82 -6.18
CA VAL A 274 -11.87 11.71 -7.03
C VAL A 274 -13.10 12.24 -6.32
N LEU A 275 -13.21 11.99 -5.01
CA LEU A 275 -14.37 12.34 -4.22
C LEU A 275 -13.93 12.83 -2.85
N GLY A 276 -14.63 13.82 -2.32
CA GLY A 276 -14.45 14.21 -0.93
C GLY A 276 -15.59 15.01 -0.36
N TYR A 277 -15.45 15.30 0.93
CA TYR A 277 -16.38 16.07 1.73
C TYR A 277 -15.59 16.88 2.74
N HIS A 278 -15.94 18.15 2.89
CA HIS A 278 -15.29 19.08 3.80
C HIS A 278 -16.33 19.86 4.59
N SER A 279 -16.21 19.80 5.92
CA SER A 279 -16.90 20.62 6.91
C SER A 279 -15.99 20.76 8.14
N ASP A 280 -16.41 21.56 9.13
CA ASP A 280 -15.63 21.75 10.35
C ASP A 280 -15.36 20.43 11.10
N ALA A 281 -16.27 19.45 11.03
CA ALA A 281 -16.17 18.20 11.79
C ALA A 281 -15.84 16.97 10.94
N ILE A 282 -16.05 17.03 9.62
CA ILE A 282 -15.78 15.93 8.71
C ILE A 282 -14.94 16.44 7.55
N ASP A 283 -13.72 15.92 7.45
CA ASP A 283 -12.83 16.16 6.32
C ASP A 283 -12.35 14.81 5.78
N LEU A 284 -12.73 14.49 4.55
CA LEU A 284 -12.45 13.21 3.92
C LEU A 284 -12.18 13.42 2.43
N ARG A 285 -11.07 12.87 1.96
CA ARG A 285 -10.74 12.73 0.54
C ARG A 285 -10.55 11.26 0.23
N ILE A 286 -11.03 10.83 -0.93
CA ILE A 286 -11.03 9.43 -1.37
C ILE A 286 -10.28 9.35 -2.70
N HIS A 287 -9.15 8.65 -2.66
CA HIS A 287 -8.37 8.33 -3.84
C HIS A 287 -9.12 7.41 -4.80
N THR A 288 -8.84 7.55 -6.10
CA THR A 288 -9.43 6.72 -7.18
C THR A 288 -9.30 5.23 -6.88
N ASP A 289 -8.13 4.81 -6.44
CA ASP A 289 -7.79 3.41 -6.21
C ASP A 289 -8.66 2.77 -5.13
N LEU A 290 -8.89 3.48 -4.03
CA LEU A 290 -9.76 2.99 -2.96
C LEU A 290 -11.20 2.85 -3.47
N LEU A 291 -11.70 3.83 -4.23
CA LEU A 291 -13.04 3.78 -4.80
C LEU A 291 -13.19 2.60 -5.79
N ILE A 292 -12.22 2.40 -6.69
CA ILE A 292 -12.22 1.27 -7.63
C ILE A 292 -12.13 -0.04 -6.84
N LYS A 293 -11.26 -0.15 -5.82
CA LYS A 293 -11.14 -1.33 -4.97
C LYS A 293 -12.45 -1.69 -4.26
N MET A 294 -13.23 -0.70 -3.85
CA MET A 294 -14.54 -0.91 -3.22
C MET A 294 -15.62 -1.40 -4.20
N ILE A 295 -15.52 -1.08 -5.50
CA ILE A 295 -16.48 -1.48 -6.54
C ILE A 295 -16.06 -2.79 -7.21
N VAL A 296 -14.78 -2.91 -7.54
CA VAL A 296 -14.15 -4.04 -8.23
C VAL A 296 -12.86 -4.42 -7.49
N PRO A 297 -12.94 -5.27 -6.44
CA PRO A 297 -11.81 -5.58 -5.55
C PRO A 297 -10.56 -6.11 -6.25
N ASP A 298 -10.70 -6.76 -7.41
CA ASP A 298 -9.59 -7.37 -8.14
C ASP A 298 -9.00 -6.46 -9.23
N ALA A 299 -9.53 -5.24 -9.42
CA ALA A 299 -9.10 -4.33 -10.49
C ALA A 299 -7.86 -3.49 -10.14
N ILE A 300 -7.55 -3.34 -8.85
CA ILE A 300 -6.44 -2.54 -8.34
C ILE A 300 -5.55 -3.41 -7.47
N ASP A 301 -4.24 -3.30 -7.66
CA ASP A 301 -3.19 -4.05 -6.99
C ASP A 301 -2.77 -3.42 -5.64
N THR A 302 -3.41 -2.32 -5.24
CA THR A 302 -3.28 -1.69 -3.93
C THR A 302 -4.05 -2.44 -2.84
N ILE A 303 -3.38 -2.65 -1.71
CA ILE A 303 -3.97 -3.17 -0.48
C ILE A 303 -4.34 -1.99 0.41
N PHE A 304 -5.47 -2.10 1.09
CA PHE A 304 -5.86 -1.17 2.13
C PHE A 304 -6.04 -1.93 3.45
N THR A 305 -5.56 -1.34 4.54
CA THR A 305 -5.71 -1.89 5.90
C THR A 305 -5.87 -0.74 6.89
N ASP A 306 -6.69 -0.97 7.91
CA ASP A 306 -7.00 0.01 8.96
C ASP A 306 -5.95 0.07 10.09
N GLN A 307 -4.75 -0.46 9.82
CA GLN A 307 -3.67 -0.57 10.80
C GLN A 307 -2.41 0.14 10.34
N ILE A 308 -1.60 0.61 11.29
CA ILE A 308 -0.21 0.99 11.03
C ILE A 308 0.60 -0.29 10.81
N ILE A 309 1.29 -0.34 9.68
CA ILE A 309 2.15 -1.43 9.27
C ILE A 309 3.56 -1.16 9.76
N ASP A 310 4.06 -2.07 10.59
CA ASP A 310 5.44 -2.06 11.04
C ASP A 310 6.37 -2.45 9.88
N LEU A 311 7.08 -1.45 9.35
CA LEU A 311 8.05 -1.61 8.26
C LEU A 311 9.19 -2.58 8.60
N GLU A 312 9.47 -2.86 9.88
CA GLU A 312 10.49 -3.84 10.28
C GLU A 312 9.93 -5.28 10.40
N LYS A 313 8.60 -5.42 10.44
CA LYS A 313 7.88 -6.70 10.53
C LYS A 313 7.04 -6.99 9.31
N LEU A 314 7.48 -6.60 8.12
CA LEU A 314 6.75 -6.82 6.86
C LEU A 314 6.41 -8.30 6.67
N VAL A 315 5.21 -8.67 7.12
CA VAL A 315 4.60 -9.98 7.01
C VAL A 315 3.29 -9.74 6.31
N TRP A 316 3.23 -10.11 5.04
CA TRP A 316 1.97 -10.45 4.41
C TRP A 316 2.19 -11.66 3.52
N ILE A 317 1.68 -12.78 4.03
CA ILE A 317 1.39 -14.02 3.31
C ILE A 317 -0.07 -13.89 2.91
N THR A 318 -0.40 -14.06 1.63
CA THR A 318 -1.76 -14.44 1.25
C THR A 318 -1.74 -15.92 0.92
N ASP A 319 -2.39 -16.72 1.77
CA ASP A 319 -2.75 -18.09 1.43
C ASP A 319 -3.92 -18.04 0.46
N VAL A 320 -3.69 -18.41 -0.80
CA VAL A 320 -4.73 -18.43 -1.86
C VAL A 320 -5.34 -19.84 -1.98
N SER A 321 -5.00 -20.77 -1.09
CA SER A 321 -5.43 -22.16 -1.26
C SER A 321 -6.85 -22.49 -0.80
N ASP A 322 -7.65 -21.51 -0.33
CA ASP A 322 -9.07 -21.74 0.04
C ASP A 322 -10.10 -20.76 -0.53
N MET A 323 -9.75 -19.92 -1.53
CA MET A 323 -10.79 -19.23 -2.32
C MET A 323 -11.29 -20.15 -3.44
N ARG A 324 -12.44 -20.78 -3.20
CA ARG A 324 -13.27 -21.31 -4.30
C ARG A 324 -13.73 -20.15 -5.16
N VAL A 325 -13.09 -19.94 -6.31
CA VAL A 325 -13.61 -19.09 -7.38
C VAL A 325 -13.96 -19.96 -8.58
N PHE A 326 -14.86 -20.91 -8.32
CA PHE A 326 -15.91 -21.35 -9.23
C PHE A 326 -17.02 -22.00 -8.38
N ALA A 327 -18.22 -21.45 -8.50
CA ALA A 327 -19.43 -22.22 -8.75
C ALA A 327 -19.92 -21.80 -10.14
#